data_AF-A0A3Q2HBG3-F1
#
_entry.id   AF-A0A3Q2HBG3-F1
#
_cell.length_a   1.000
_cell.length_b   1.000
_cell.length_c   1.000
_cell.angle_alpha   90.00
_cell.angle_beta   90.00
_cell.angle_gamma   90.00
#
_symmetry.space_group_name_H-M   'P 1'
#
loop_
_entity.id
_entity.type
_entity.pdbx_description
1 polymer ?
#
loop_
_entity_poly.entity_id
_entity_poly.type
_entity_poly.pdbx_seq_one_letter_code
_entity_poly.pdbx_strand_id
1 'polypeptide(L)'
;MLLLPLLLSAVLFPGGDNEHAFQGPASFRVIQISSFANSTWAQIRGSGWLDDLQIHGWDSDSGTAIFLKPWSKGNFSDEEVTELEELFRVYLIGFVREVQDRASEFQMEYPFEFQGMAGCELNSGEAIVSFLKTALGGLDFLSIKNDTCVPASEGGSRAQRFCALISQYQGILDIIKKLLLETCPRYLLGVLDAGKAELKRHVKPEAWLSSGPAPGPGRLLLVCHVSGFYPKPVWVMWMRGEKEQPDTQQGDIQPNDDGTWYLRVTLDVATEEAAGLTCRVRHSSLGGQDIILYWGHIRISHDLS
;
A
#
# COMPACT_ATOMS: atom_id res chain seq x y z
N MET A 1 25.02 26.63 -49.45
CA MET A 1 23.74 27.14 -48.91
C MET A 1 22.86 25.94 -48.62
N LEU A 2 23.11 25.28 -47.48
CA LEU A 2 22.39 25.43 -46.20
C LEU A 2 21.05 24.68 -46.21
N LEU A 3 21.15 23.39 -45.93
CA LEU A 3 20.07 22.55 -45.38
C LEU A 3 19.94 22.89 -43.89
N LEU A 4 18.78 23.41 -43.48
CA LEU A 4 18.37 23.55 -42.07
C LEU A 4 17.45 22.37 -41.70
N PRO A 5 17.72 21.61 -40.63
CA PRO A 5 16.74 20.71 -40.04
C PRO A 5 15.95 21.44 -38.96
N LEU A 6 14.62 21.52 -39.12
CA LEU A 6 13.68 21.92 -38.07
C LEU A 6 13.26 20.66 -37.30
N LEU A 7 13.84 20.48 -36.12
CA LEU A 7 13.35 19.57 -35.09
C LEU A 7 12.09 20.18 -34.46
N LEU A 8 10.91 19.65 -34.79
CA LEU A 8 9.68 19.89 -34.03
C LEU A 8 9.61 18.90 -32.88
N SER A 9 9.81 19.41 -31.66
CA SER A 9 9.46 18.72 -30.42
C SER A 9 7.94 18.55 -30.36
N ALA A 10 7.44 17.33 -30.51
CA ALA A 10 6.06 16.99 -30.21
C ALA A 10 5.89 16.94 -28.69
N VAL A 11 5.36 18.03 -28.12
CA VAL A 11 4.77 18.04 -26.78
C VAL A 11 3.47 17.26 -26.86
N LEU A 12 3.47 16.01 -26.42
CA LEU A 12 2.25 15.22 -26.23
C LEU A 12 1.64 15.60 -24.88
N PHE A 13 0.72 16.56 -24.89
CA PHE A 13 -0.35 16.60 -23.89
C PHE A 13 -1.45 15.63 -24.35
N PRO A 14 -1.80 14.58 -23.59
CA PRO A 14 -3.05 13.89 -23.83
C PRO A 14 -4.15 14.68 -23.11
N GLY A 15 -4.70 15.67 -23.82
CA GLY A 15 -6.06 16.16 -23.56
C GLY A 15 -7.01 15.39 -24.48
N GLY A 16 -7.81 14.51 -23.91
CA GLY A 16 -8.83 13.74 -24.62
C GLY A 16 -9.62 12.89 -23.64
N ASP A 17 -10.90 13.20 -23.50
CA ASP A 17 -11.89 12.50 -22.66
C ASP A 17 -11.78 10.98 -22.83
N ASN A 18 -11.53 10.29 -21.71
CA ASN A 18 -11.85 8.88 -21.58
C ASN A 18 -12.48 8.68 -20.20
N GLU A 19 -13.81 8.73 -20.18
CA GLU A 19 -14.64 8.40 -19.03
C GLU A 19 -14.68 6.87 -18.76
N HIS A 20 -13.62 6.12 -19.03
CA HIS A 20 -13.61 4.67 -18.82
C HIS A 20 -12.27 4.20 -18.21
N ALA A 21 -12.40 3.30 -17.23
CA ALA A 21 -11.35 2.60 -16.47
C ALA A 21 -10.56 3.38 -15.40
N PHE A 22 -10.15 2.65 -14.37
CA PHE A 22 -9.19 3.05 -13.35
C PHE A 22 -7.82 3.19 -14.04
N GLN A 23 -7.16 4.35 -13.94
CA GLN A 23 -5.87 4.59 -14.60
C GLN A 23 -4.74 4.35 -13.59
N GLY A 24 -4.42 3.07 -13.36
CA GLY A 24 -3.31 2.64 -12.52
C GLY A 24 -3.39 1.15 -12.17
N PRO A 25 -2.28 0.49 -11.85
CA PRO A 25 -2.32 -0.83 -11.23
C PRO A 25 -3.14 -0.75 -9.94
N ALA A 26 -3.94 -1.79 -9.67
CA ALA A 26 -4.75 -1.88 -8.47
C ALA A 26 -4.70 -3.30 -7.94
N SER A 27 -4.51 -3.45 -6.63
CA SER A 27 -4.39 -4.73 -5.96
C SER A 27 -5.42 -4.87 -4.85
N PHE A 28 -6.07 -6.03 -4.77
CA PHE A 28 -6.80 -6.42 -3.57
C PHE A 28 -6.00 -7.50 -2.85
N ARG A 29 -5.78 -7.32 -1.55
CA ARG A 29 -5.08 -8.29 -0.70
C ARG A 29 -5.77 -8.46 0.64
N VAL A 30 -5.83 -9.70 1.10
CA VAL A 30 -6.10 -10.03 2.49
C VAL A 30 -4.79 -10.37 3.18
N ILE A 31 -4.64 -9.89 4.41
CA ILE A 31 -3.49 -10.18 5.26
C ILE A 31 -3.96 -10.89 6.53
N GLN A 32 -3.14 -11.84 6.98
CA GLN A 32 -3.30 -12.57 8.22
C GLN A 32 -2.01 -12.43 9.02
N ILE A 33 -2.14 -12.14 10.31
CA ILE A 33 -1.05 -12.18 11.28
C ILE A 33 -1.51 -13.11 12.40
N SER A 34 -0.81 -14.21 12.60
CA SER A 34 -1.11 -15.20 13.63
C SER A 34 0.06 -15.30 14.59
N SER A 35 -0.16 -14.79 15.80
CA SER A 35 0.85 -14.77 16.85
C SER A 35 0.59 -15.91 17.83
N PHE A 36 1.55 -16.81 17.97
CA PHE A 36 1.47 -17.97 18.84
C PHE A 36 2.35 -17.74 20.07
N ALA A 37 1.72 -17.48 21.22
CA ALA A 37 2.45 -17.18 22.45
C ALA A 37 2.91 -18.44 23.18
N ASN A 38 2.08 -19.49 23.15
CA ASN A 38 2.38 -20.81 23.71
C ASN A 38 1.48 -21.86 23.04
N SER A 39 1.57 -23.12 23.49
CA SER A 39 0.82 -24.25 22.93
C SER A 39 -0.70 -24.17 23.08
N THR A 40 -1.22 -23.27 23.90
CA THR A 40 -2.66 -23.13 24.20
C THR A 40 -3.22 -21.76 23.85
N TRP A 41 -2.35 -20.80 23.47
CA TRP A 41 -2.75 -19.42 23.21
C TRP A 41 -2.17 -18.92 21.90
N ALA A 42 -3.07 -18.58 20.98
CA ALA A 42 -2.77 -17.92 19.73
C ALA A 42 -3.78 -16.78 19.50
N GLN A 43 -3.31 -15.71 18.86
CA GLN A 43 -4.14 -14.59 18.44
C GLN A 43 -4.01 -14.43 16.93
N ILE A 44 -5.14 -14.17 16.27
CA ILE A 44 -5.18 -13.87 14.85
C ILE A 44 -5.65 -12.43 14.66
N ARG A 45 -5.04 -11.75 13.71
CA ARG A 45 -5.52 -10.49 13.15
C ARG A 45 -5.64 -10.64 11.64
N GLY A 46 -6.76 -10.20 11.10
CA GLY A 46 -7.05 -10.24 9.66
C GLY A 46 -7.49 -8.86 9.16
N SER A 47 -7.18 -8.54 7.91
CA SER A 47 -7.71 -7.35 7.25
C SER A 47 -7.63 -7.45 5.72
N GLY A 48 -8.50 -6.71 5.04
CA GLY A 48 -8.59 -6.62 3.59
C GLY A 48 -8.26 -5.21 3.10
N TRP A 49 -7.46 -5.13 2.05
CA TRP A 49 -6.85 -3.89 1.57
C TRP A 49 -6.99 -3.77 0.06
N LEU A 50 -7.37 -2.59 -0.40
CA LEU A 50 -7.30 -2.17 -1.78
C LEU A 50 -6.12 -1.21 -1.91
N ASP A 51 -5.01 -1.69 -2.48
CA ASP A 51 -3.70 -1.08 -2.35
C ASP A 51 -3.43 -0.75 -0.87
N ASP A 52 -3.13 0.50 -0.53
CA ASP A 52 -2.86 0.92 0.84
C ASP A 52 -4.12 1.34 1.62
N LEU A 53 -5.31 1.23 1.03
CA LEU A 53 -6.57 1.57 1.67
C LEU A 53 -7.19 0.33 2.33
N GLN A 54 -7.32 0.35 3.65
CA GLN A 54 -8.04 -0.71 4.35
C GLN A 54 -9.54 -0.61 4.04
N ILE A 55 -10.12 -1.71 3.56
CA ILE A 55 -11.55 -1.81 3.26
C ILE A 55 -12.25 -2.89 4.08
N HIS A 56 -11.51 -3.80 4.73
CA HIS A 56 -12.05 -4.73 5.72
C HIS A 56 -11.17 -4.85 6.97
N GLY A 57 -11.82 -4.98 8.12
CA GLY A 57 -11.25 -5.58 9.32
C GLY A 57 -11.72 -7.02 9.49
N TRP A 58 -11.11 -7.74 10.43
CA TRP A 58 -11.60 -9.02 10.93
C TRP A 58 -11.84 -8.90 12.43
N ASP A 59 -13.06 -9.16 12.87
CA ASP A 59 -13.40 -9.27 14.28
C ASP A 59 -13.11 -10.70 14.74
N SER A 60 -12.07 -10.86 15.55
CA SER A 60 -11.66 -12.16 16.06
C SER A 60 -12.60 -12.71 17.14
N ASP A 61 -13.42 -11.87 17.78
CA ASP A 61 -14.35 -12.29 18.83
C ASP A 61 -15.63 -12.88 18.23
N SER A 62 -16.17 -12.25 17.18
CA SER A 62 -17.33 -12.77 16.44
C SER A 62 -16.95 -13.76 15.33
N GLY A 63 -15.71 -13.69 14.83
CA GLY A 63 -15.26 -14.43 13.66
C GLY A 63 -15.91 -13.95 12.36
N THR A 64 -16.11 -12.63 12.21
CA THR A 64 -16.76 -12.02 11.04
C THR A 64 -15.93 -10.86 10.47
N ALA A 65 -16.16 -10.50 9.21
CA ALA A 65 -15.53 -9.33 8.61
C ALA A 65 -16.21 -8.03 9.09
N ILE A 66 -15.41 -6.96 9.18
CA ILE A 66 -15.88 -5.60 9.43
C ILE A 66 -15.75 -4.83 8.11
N PHE A 67 -16.87 -4.38 7.55
CA PHE A 67 -16.89 -3.60 6.31
C PHE A 67 -16.64 -2.11 6.61
N LEU A 68 -15.45 -1.60 6.26
CA LEU A 68 -15.04 -0.24 6.61
C LEU A 68 -15.57 0.83 5.65
N LYS A 69 -16.01 0.42 4.45
CA LYS A 69 -16.58 1.30 3.43
C LYS A 69 -17.96 0.79 3.03
N PRO A 70 -18.89 1.69 2.65
CA PRO A 70 -20.21 1.29 2.12
C PRO A 70 -20.11 0.38 0.89
N TRP A 71 -19.02 0.47 0.14
CA TRP A 71 -18.75 -0.29 -1.07
C TRP A 71 -17.77 -1.47 -0.84
N SER A 72 -17.40 -1.78 0.40
CA SER A 72 -16.46 -2.87 0.73
C SER A 72 -16.94 -4.26 0.31
N LYS A 73 -18.20 -4.46 -0.06
CA LYS A 73 -18.67 -5.76 -0.61
C LYS A 73 -18.47 -5.86 -2.12
N GLY A 74 -18.10 -4.76 -2.79
CA GLY A 74 -18.08 -4.68 -4.24
C GLY A 74 -19.47 -4.98 -4.81
N ASN A 75 -19.52 -5.92 -5.75
CA ASN A 75 -20.75 -6.39 -6.38
C ASN A 75 -21.20 -7.79 -5.89
N PHE A 76 -20.62 -8.30 -4.81
CA PHE A 76 -20.98 -9.62 -4.28
C PHE A 76 -22.32 -9.54 -3.55
N SER A 77 -23.12 -10.60 -3.62
CA SER A 77 -24.35 -10.69 -2.83
C SER A 77 -24.04 -10.90 -1.35
N ASP A 78 -25.03 -10.63 -0.48
CA ASP A 78 -24.87 -10.88 0.96
C ASP A 78 -24.66 -12.37 1.26
N GLU A 79 -25.26 -13.26 0.48
CA GLU A 79 -25.04 -14.70 0.58
C GLU A 79 -23.60 -15.08 0.22
N GLU A 80 -23.07 -14.58 -0.90
CA GLU A 80 -21.67 -14.85 -1.30
C GLU A 80 -20.67 -14.34 -0.26
N VAL A 81 -20.94 -13.16 0.31
CA VAL A 81 -20.12 -12.59 1.37
C VAL A 81 -20.17 -13.46 2.63
N THR A 82 -21.37 -13.91 3.03
CA THR A 82 -21.55 -14.79 4.19
C THR A 82 -20.82 -16.12 4.02
N GLU A 83 -20.86 -16.71 2.83
CA GLU A 83 -20.13 -17.94 2.51
C GLU A 83 -18.60 -17.75 2.63
N LEU A 84 -18.08 -16.61 2.18
CA LEU A 84 -16.66 -16.28 2.30
C LEU A 84 -16.24 -16.02 3.74
N GLU A 85 -17.05 -15.30 4.53
CA GLU A 85 -16.80 -15.08 5.95
C GLU A 85 -16.74 -16.42 6.70
N GLU A 86 -17.69 -17.32 6.43
CA GLU A 86 -17.71 -18.66 7.03
C GLU A 86 -16.46 -19.47 6.64
N LEU A 87 -16.07 -19.41 5.36
CA LEU A 87 -14.87 -20.08 4.87
C LEU A 87 -13.61 -19.58 5.59
N PHE A 88 -13.45 -18.25 5.72
CA PHE A 88 -12.32 -17.66 6.42
C PHE A 88 -12.35 -18.01 7.91
N ARG A 89 -13.52 -18.00 8.54
CA ARG A 89 -13.67 -18.40 9.95
C ARG A 89 -13.21 -19.84 10.19
N VAL A 90 -13.68 -20.77 9.36
CA VAL A 90 -13.27 -22.19 9.43
C VAL A 90 -11.77 -22.34 9.17
N TYR A 91 -11.25 -21.65 8.16
CA TYR A 91 -9.81 -21.63 7.86
C TYR A 91 -8.97 -21.16 9.05
N LEU A 92 -9.32 -20.02 9.66
CA LEU A 92 -8.54 -19.42 10.74
C LEU A 92 -8.53 -20.30 12.00
N ILE A 93 -9.67 -20.88 12.37
CA ILE A 93 -9.78 -21.82 13.49
C ILE A 93 -8.97 -23.09 13.21
N GLY A 94 -9.14 -23.68 12.03
CA GLY A 94 -8.42 -24.89 11.62
C GLY A 94 -6.91 -24.67 11.55
N PHE A 95 -6.48 -23.54 11.01
CA PHE A 95 -5.06 -23.18 10.89
C PHE A 95 -4.37 -23.10 12.25
N VAL A 96 -4.97 -22.40 13.23
CA VAL A 96 -4.40 -22.31 14.58
C VAL A 96 -4.26 -23.68 15.21
N ARG A 97 -5.30 -24.52 15.09
CA ARG A 97 -5.29 -25.86 15.66
C ARG A 97 -4.18 -26.72 15.04
N GLU A 98 -4.10 -26.79 13.72
CA GLU A 98 -3.08 -27.59 13.03
C GLU A 98 -1.66 -27.11 13.35
N VAL A 99 -1.44 -25.79 13.45
CA VAL A 99 -0.13 -25.24 13.81
C VAL A 99 0.24 -25.58 15.24
N GLN A 100 -0.70 -25.51 16.20
CA GLN A 100 -0.43 -25.91 17.58
C GLN A 100 -0.16 -27.41 17.71
N ASP A 101 -1.00 -28.25 17.09
CA ASP A 101 -0.88 -29.71 17.14
C ASP A 101 0.45 -30.20 16.56
N ARG A 102 1.00 -29.48 15.57
CA ARG A 102 2.23 -29.86 14.86
C ARG A 102 3.46 -29.03 15.25
N ALA A 103 3.34 -28.11 16.20
CA ALA A 103 4.44 -27.20 16.56
C ALA A 103 5.73 -27.95 16.94
N SER A 104 5.60 -29.03 17.72
CA SER A 104 6.73 -29.88 18.12
C SER A 104 7.34 -30.65 16.94
N GLU A 105 6.50 -31.21 16.06
CA GLU A 105 6.93 -31.91 14.84
C GLU A 105 7.77 -31.00 13.93
N PHE A 106 7.40 -29.72 13.85
CA PHE A 106 8.05 -28.69 13.05
C PHE A 106 9.19 -27.96 13.79
N GLN A 107 9.52 -28.40 15.02
CA GLN A 107 10.56 -27.81 15.86
C GLN A 107 10.37 -26.29 15.98
N MET A 108 9.15 -25.90 16.35
CA MET A 108 8.77 -24.51 16.58
C MET A 108 9.09 -24.12 18.02
N GLU A 109 9.73 -22.97 18.19
CA GLU A 109 9.97 -22.38 19.50
C GLU A 109 9.02 -21.22 19.70
N TYR A 110 8.27 -21.25 20.81
CA TYR A 110 7.38 -20.15 21.19
C TYR A 110 8.16 -19.01 21.87
N PRO A 111 7.75 -17.74 21.69
CA PRO A 111 6.69 -17.29 20.81
C PRO A 111 7.15 -17.22 19.35
N PHE A 112 6.23 -17.43 18.42
CA PHE A 112 6.50 -17.21 16.99
C PHE A 112 5.30 -16.56 16.30
N GLU A 113 5.56 -15.94 15.15
CA GLU A 113 4.54 -15.30 14.34
C GLU A 113 4.55 -15.87 12.93
N PHE A 114 3.35 -16.17 12.45
CA PHE A 114 3.08 -16.56 11.08
C PHE A 114 2.30 -15.44 10.39
N GLN A 115 2.73 -15.05 9.19
CA GLN A 115 2.07 -14.03 8.41
C GLN A 115 1.64 -14.63 7.07
N GLY A 116 0.44 -14.29 6.62
CA GLY A 116 -0.10 -14.70 5.33
C GLY A 116 -0.57 -13.48 4.55
N MET A 117 -0.34 -13.48 3.25
CA MET A 117 -0.85 -12.47 2.33
C MET A 117 -1.33 -13.15 1.06
N ALA A 118 -2.59 -12.95 0.71
CA ALA A 118 -3.20 -13.51 -0.49
C ALA A 118 -4.00 -12.44 -1.21
N GLY A 119 -4.02 -12.47 -2.53
CA GLY A 119 -4.68 -11.43 -3.30
C GLY A 119 -4.51 -11.57 -4.80
N CYS A 120 -4.87 -10.50 -5.50
CA CYS A 120 -4.76 -10.38 -6.94
C CYS A 120 -4.55 -8.91 -7.34
N GLU A 121 -3.86 -8.72 -8.44
CA GLU A 121 -3.46 -7.40 -8.95
C GLU A 121 -3.80 -7.27 -10.43
N LEU A 122 -4.43 -6.14 -10.78
CA LEU A 122 -4.71 -5.74 -12.14
C LEU A 122 -3.48 -5.02 -12.72
N ASN A 123 -2.80 -5.66 -13.67
CA ASN A 123 -1.66 -5.05 -14.37
C ASN A 123 -2.11 -4.13 -15.50
N SER A 124 -1.21 -3.23 -15.93
CA SER A 124 -1.41 -2.28 -17.05
C SER A 124 -1.68 -2.92 -18.43
N GLY A 125 -1.71 -4.26 -18.52
CA GLY A 125 -2.01 -5.06 -19.70
C GLY A 125 -3.20 -6.03 -19.53
N GLU A 126 -4.16 -5.68 -18.67
CA GLU A 126 -5.43 -6.39 -18.35
C GLU A 126 -5.31 -7.75 -17.66
N ALA A 127 -4.16 -8.42 -17.70
CA ALA A 127 -3.97 -9.68 -17.00
C ALA A 127 -3.98 -9.47 -15.48
N ILE A 128 -4.98 -10.06 -14.80
CA ILE A 128 -5.03 -10.13 -13.34
C ILE A 128 -4.11 -11.27 -12.89
N VAL A 129 -3.17 -10.95 -12.00
CA VAL A 129 -2.23 -11.93 -11.45
C VAL A 129 -2.52 -12.11 -9.97
N SER A 130 -2.74 -13.37 -9.58
CA SER A 130 -3.03 -13.73 -8.19
C SER A 130 -1.78 -14.22 -7.48
N PHE A 131 -1.74 -14.01 -6.17
CA PHE A 131 -0.60 -14.38 -5.35
C PHE A 131 -1.05 -14.88 -3.97
N LEU A 132 -0.25 -15.79 -3.41
CA LEU A 132 -0.27 -16.14 -2.00
C LEU A 132 1.17 -16.28 -1.53
N LYS A 133 1.52 -15.56 -0.48
CA LYS A 133 2.82 -15.58 0.17
C LYS A 133 2.62 -15.69 1.67
N THR A 134 3.56 -16.34 2.32
CA THR A 134 3.56 -16.49 3.78
C THR A 134 4.96 -16.24 4.32
N ALA A 135 5.03 -15.82 5.57
CA ALA A 135 6.26 -15.61 6.30
C ALA A 135 6.18 -16.24 7.69
N LEU A 136 7.33 -16.64 8.21
CA LEU A 136 7.49 -17.16 9.56
C LEU A 136 8.65 -16.42 10.23
N GLY A 137 8.37 -15.77 11.36
CA GLY A 137 9.37 -14.92 12.03
C GLY A 137 9.84 -13.74 11.18
N GLY A 138 8.97 -13.21 10.31
CA GLY A 138 9.27 -12.10 9.42
C GLY A 138 10.10 -12.46 8.17
N LEU A 139 10.38 -13.74 7.94
CA LEU A 139 11.11 -14.23 6.77
C LEU A 139 10.19 -15.03 5.85
N ASP A 140 10.40 -14.92 4.53
CA ASP A 140 9.66 -15.67 3.53
C ASP A 140 9.67 -17.18 3.85
N PHE A 141 8.50 -17.79 3.84
CA PHE A 141 8.33 -19.20 4.24
C PHE A 141 7.86 -20.07 3.08
N LEU A 142 6.73 -19.73 2.46
CA LEU A 142 6.25 -20.38 1.24
C LEU A 142 5.36 -19.47 0.41
N SER A 143 5.16 -19.84 -0.85
CA SER A 143 4.25 -19.18 -1.78
C SER A 143 3.48 -20.20 -2.61
N ILE A 144 2.37 -19.80 -3.23
CA ILE A 144 1.70 -20.60 -4.26
C ILE A 144 2.09 -20.07 -5.64
N LYS A 145 2.64 -20.93 -6.49
CA LYS A 145 2.94 -20.63 -7.89
C LYS A 145 2.38 -21.73 -8.77
N ASN A 146 1.60 -21.36 -9.80
CA ASN A 146 0.95 -22.30 -10.71
C ASN A 146 0.23 -23.45 -9.95
N ASP A 147 -0.59 -23.09 -8.97
CA ASP A 147 -1.36 -24.02 -8.12
C ASP A 147 -0.52 -24.99 -7.26
N THR A 148 0.78 -24.75 -7.10
CA THR A 148 1.67 -25.59 -6.30
C THR A 148 2.33 -24.82 -5.17
N CYS A 149 2.52 -25.48 -4.03
CA CYS A 149 3.28 -24.92 -2.90
C CYS A 149 4.77 -24.89 -3.24
N VAL A 150 5.36 -23.71 -3.18
CA VAL A 150 6.79 -23.48 -3.41
C VAL A 150 7.42 -22.99 -2.11
N PRO A 151 8.33 -23.78 -1.50
CA PRO A 151 9.01 -23.37 -0.27
C PRO A 151 10.04 -22.28 -0.57
N ALA A 152 10.14 -21.30 0.32
CA ALA A 152 11.19 -20.29 0.28
C ALA A 152 12.52 -20.86 0.79
N SER A 153 13.63 -20.32 0.29
CA SER A 153 14.99 -20.72 0.74
C SER A 153 15.18 -20.48 2.24
N GLU A 154 14.67 -19.35 2.72
CA GLU A 154 14.77 -18.84 4.08
C GLU A 154 14.02 -19.73 5.08
N GLY A 155 12.94 -20.38 4.64
CA GLY A 155 12.18 -21.36 5.42
C GLY A 155 12.83 -22.75 5.53
N GLY A 156 13.89 -23.02 4.75
CA GLY A 156 14.69 -24.24 4.83
C GLY A 156 13.89 -25.55 4.75
N SER A 157 14.35 -26.58 5.48
CA SER A 157 13.68 -27.88 5.53
C SER A 157 12.28 -27.81 6.14
N ARG A 158 12.00 -26.82 6.99
CA ARG A 158 10.69 -26.61 7.61
C ARG A 158 9.64 -26.24 6.56
N ALA A 159 9.97 -25.31 5.66
CA ALA A 159 9.09 -24.95 4.55
C ALA A 159 8.86 -26.11 3.58
N GLN A 160 9.90 -26.89 3.28
CA GLN A 160 9.77 -28.09 2.44
C GLN A 160 8.80 -29.11 3.04
N ARG A 161 8.95 -29.42 4.33
CA ARG A 161 8.03 -30.32 5.06
C ARG A 161 6.60 -29.77 5.08
N PHE A 162 6.45 -28.45 5.25
CA PHE A 162 5.14 -27.80 5.23
C PHE A 162 4.47 -27.93 3.86
N CYS A 163 5.20 -27.66 2.77
CA CYS A 163 4.68 -27.84 1.41
C CYS A 163 4.35 -29.31 1.10
N ALA A 164 5.15 -30.26 1.59
CA ALA A 164 4.85 -31.69 1.45
C ALA A 164 3.57 -32.09 2.20
N LEU A 165 3.33 -31.48 3.37
CA LEU A 165 2.12 -31.69 4.17
C LEU A 165 0.89 -31.09 3.49
N ILE A 166 0.91 -29.81 3.11
CA ILE A 166 -0.25 -29.15 2.50
C ILE A 166 -0.66 -29.79 1.17
N SER A 167 0.30 -30.35 0.44
CA SER A 167 0.05 -31.08 -0.82
C SER A 167 -0.77 -32.35 -0.64
N GLN A 168 -0.88 -32.89 0.59
CA GLN A 168 -1.74 -34.03 0.90
C GLN A 168 -3.22 -33.61 1.02
N TYR A 169 -3.50 -32.33 1.26
CA TYR A 169 -4.84 -31.79 1.45
C TYR A 169 -5.36 -31.15 0.17
N GLN A 170 -5.72 -31.98 -0.82
CA GLN A 170 -6.18 -31.51 -2.13
C GLN A 170 -7.37 -30.55 -2.03
N GLY A 171 -8.34 -30.82 -1.14
CA GLY A 171 -9.48 -29.92 -0.93
C GLY A 171 -9.08 -28.50 -0.49
N ILE A 172 -7.99 -28.35 0.28
CA ILE A 172 -7.48 -27.02 0.66
C ILE A 172 -6.87 -26.32 -0.55
N LEU A 173 -6.08 -27.04 -1.36
CA LEU A 173 -5.47 -26.49 -2.57
C LEU A 173 -6.53 -26.08 -3.61
N ASP A 174 -7.59 -26.87 -3.78
CA ASP A 174 -8.71 -26.54 -4.67
C ASP A 174 -9.45 -25.28 -4.22
N ILE A 175 -9.67 -25.12 -2.91
CA ILE A 175 -10.25 -23.90 -2.33
C ILE A 175 -9.35 -22.70 -2.59
N ILE A 176 -8.05 -22.81 -2.30
CA ILE A 176 -7.08 -21.72 -2.54
C ILE A 176 -7.08 -21.34 -4.02
N LYS A 177 -7.08 -22.32 -4.92
CA LYS A 177 -7.13 -22.10 -6.36
C LYS A 177 -8.39 -21.35 -6.78
N LYS A 178 -9.57 -21.77 -6.31
CA LYS A 178 -10.85 -21.09 -6.60
C LYS A 178 -10.87 -19.65 -6.05
N LEU A 179 -10.36 -19.45 -4.83
CA LEU A 179 -10.27 -18.12 -4.23
C LEU A 179 -9.35 -17.19 -5.03
N LEU A 180 -8.16 -17.67 -5.41
CA LEU A 180 -7.16 -16.87 -6.10
C LEU A 180 -7.49 -16.63 -7.57
N LEU A 181 -7.94 -17.65 -8.31
CA LEU A 181 -8.08 -17.56 -9.77
C LEU A 181 -9.48 -17.15 -10.24
N GLU A 182 -10.52 -17.37 -9.43
CA GLU A 182 -11.90 -17.04 -9.81
C GLU A 182 -12.47 -15.93 -8.93
N THR A 183 -12.39 -16.09 -7.60
CA THR A 183 -13.07 -15.19 -6.65
C THR A 183 -12.39 -13.84 -6.56
N CYS A 184 -11.07 -13.81 -6.35
CA CYS A 184 -10.32 -12.57 -6.19
C CYS A 184 -10.42 -11.66 -7.41
N PRO A 185 -10.21 -12.12 -8.66
CA PRO A 185 -10.29 -11.26 -9.83
C PRO A 185 -11.68 -10.64 -10.00
N ARG A 186 -12.74 -11.44 -9.82
CA ARG A 186 -14.13 -10.94 -9.85
C ARG A 186 -14.38 -9.91 -8.76
N TYR A 187 -13.91 -10.19 -7.54
CA TYR A 187 -14.03 -9.30 -6.40
C TYR A 187 -13.30 -7.97 -6.64
N LEU A 188 -12.05 -8.02 -7.10
CA LEU A 188 -11.23 -6.84 -7.39
C LEU A 188 -11.92 -5.92 -8.40
N LEU A 189 -12.43 -6.45 -9.50
CA LEU A 189 -13.16 -5.66 -10.49
C LEU A 189 -14.45 -5.07 -9.92
N GLY A 190 -15.21 -5.86 -9.16
CA GLY A 190 -16.46 -5.41 -8.53
C GLY A 190 -16.24 -4.31 -7.49
N VAL A 191 -15.22 -4.43 -6.64
CA VAL A 191 -14.91 -3.43 -5.60
C VAL A 191 -14.33 -2.15 -6.19
N LEU A 192 -13.53 -2.24 -7.27
CA LEU A 192 -13.03 -1.06 -7.99
C LEU A 192 -14.15 -0.26 -8.63
N ASP A 193 -15.15 -0.93 -9.20
CA ASP A 193 -16.32 -0.25 -9.79
C ASP A 193 -17.21 0.37 -8.71
N ALA A 194 -17.56 -0.40 -7.66
CA ALA A 194 -18.39 0.08 -6.55
C ALA A 194 -17.75 1.26 -5.79
N GLY A 195 -16.42 1.22 -5.59
CA GLY A 195 -15.65 2.25 -4.90
C GLY A 195 -15.19 3.41 -5.80
N LYS A 196 -15.47 3.38 -7.11
CA LYS A 196 -14.88 4.27 -8.12
C LYS A 196 -14.97 5.76 -7.75
N ALA A 197 -16.10 6.21 -7.20
CA ALA A 197 -16.30 7.61 -6.81
C ALA A 197 -15.32 8.05 -5.70
N GLU A 198 -15.09 7.18 -4.71
CA GLU A 198 -14.16 7.46 -3.62
C GLU A 198 -12.71 7.32 -4.08
N LEU A 199 -12.40 6.27 -4.85
CA LEU A 199 -11.03 5.96 -5.28
C LEU A 199 -10.49 6.93 -6.34
N LYS A 200 -11.37 7.56 -7.14
CA LYS A 200 -10.99 8.59 -8.12
C LYS A 200 -10.99 10.01 -7.55
N ARG A 201 -11.28 10.18 -6.25
CA ARG A 201 -11.26 11.50 -5.62
C ARG A 201 -9.87 12.11 -5.71
N HIS A 202 -9.83 13.43 -5.71
CA HIS A 202 -8.59 14.20 -5.70
C HIS A 202 -8.67 15.18 -4.54
N VAL A 203 -7.76 15.05 -3.56
CA VAL A 203 -7.70 15.92 -2.38
C VAL A 203 -6.42 16.74 -2.48
N LYS A 204 -6.57 18.07 -2.37
CA LYS A 204 -5.47 19.02 -2.49
C LYS A 204 -4.59 19.00 -1.23
N PRO A 205 -3.26 18.91 -1.38
CA PRO A 205 -2.38 19.04 -0.23
C PRO A 205 -2.44 20.44 0.37
N GLU A 206 -2.23 20.49 1.68
CA GLU A 206 -1.68 21.65 2.36
C GLU A 206 -0.17 21.48 2.49
N ALA A 207 0.56 22.59 2.44
CA ALA A 207 2.00 22.56 2.60
C ALA A 207 2.49 23.75 3.44
N TRP A 208 3.50 23.50 4.27
CA TRP A 208 4.12 24.51 5.13
C TRP A 208 5.60 24.22 5.34
N LEU A 209 6.33 25.25 5.79
CA LEU A 209 7.77 25.16 6.03
C LEU A 209 8.08 25.19 7.53
N SER A 210 9.13 24.48 7.94
CA SER A 210 9.71 24.59 9.27
C SER A 210 11.23 24.38 9.23
N SER A 211 11.91 24.66 10.34
CA SER A 211 13.31 24.29 10.55
C SER A 211 13.41 23.02 11.38
N GLY A 212 14.20 22.06 10.92
CA GLY A 212 14.55 20.87 11.69
C GLY A 212 15.76 21.08 12.62
N PRO A 213 16.21 20.02 13.33
CA PRO A 213 17.43 20.05 14.11
C PRO A 213 18.63 20.46 13.26
N ALA A 214 19.43 21.40 13.75
CA ALA A 214 20.61 21.89 13.03
C ALA A 214 21.64 20.75 12.84
N PRO A 215 22.06 20.43 11.60
CA PRO A 215 23.03 19.36 11.33
C PRO A 215 24.45 19.68 11.84
N GLY A 216 24.74 20.96 12.07
CA GLY A 216 26.01 21.43 12.61
C GLY A 216 26.07 22.96 12.68
N PRO A 217 27.18 23.52 13.20
CA PRO A 217 27.39 24.96 13.26
C PRO A 217 27.30 25.61 11.87
N GLY A 218 26.55 26.71 11.75
CA GLY A 218 26.39 27.44 10.49
C GLY A 218 25.50 26.76 9.45
N ARG A 219 24.78 25.69 9.81
CA ARG A 219 23.88 24.95 8.92
C ARG A 219 22.43 25.01 9.39
N LEU A 220 21.51 24.95 8.42
CA LEU A 220 20.07 24.85 8.63
C LEU A 220 19.54 23.61 7.93
N LEU A 221 18.70 22.85 8.64
CA LEU A 221 17.88 21.82 8.03
C LEU A 221 16.51 22.42 7.69
N LEU A 222 16.28 22.70 6.42
CA LEU A 222 14.98 23.17 5.94
C LEU A 222 14.03 21.99 5.81
N VAL A 223 12.78 22.18 6.21
CA VAL A 223 11.77 21.12 6.18
C VAL A 223 10.53 21.64 5.47
N CYS A 224 10.15 20.96 4.39
CA CYS A 224 8.89 21.15 3.71
C CYS A 224 7.95 20.01 4.09
N HIS A 225 6.79 20.38 4.62
CA HIS A 225 5.73 19.47 4.99
C HIS A 225 4.64 19.54 3.93
N VAL A 226 4.13 18.39 3.52
CA VAL A 226 3.00 18.27 2.59
C VAL A 226 2.03 17.26 3.19
N SER A 227 0.78 17.63 3.42
CA SER A 227 -0.22 16.78 4.08
C SER A 227 -1.57 16.88 3.39
N GLY A 228 -2.43 15.88 3.58
CA GLY A 228 -3.80 15.93 3.10
C GLY A 228 -3.96 15.60 1.62
N PHE A 229 -2.92 15.08 0.95
CA PHE A 229 -3.01 14.75 -0.48
C PHE A 229 -3.55 13.35 -0.72
N TYR A 230 -4.34 13.22 -1.79
CA TYR A 230 -4.78 11.94 -2.36
C TYR A 230 -5.05 12.12 -3.86
N PRO A 231 -4.59 11.22 -4.74
CA PRO A 231 -3.95 9.92 -4.48
C PRO A 231 -2.49 10.01 -3.98
N LYS A 232 -1.87 8.87 -3.66
CA LYS A 232 -0.52 8.79 -3.06
C LYS A 232 0.61 9.42 -3.90
N PRO A 233 0.63 9.34 -5.25
CA PRO A 233 1.72 9.91 -6.03
C PRO A 233 1.82 11.43 -5.90
N VAL A 234 2.94 11.92 -5.38
CA VAL A 234 3.24 13.35 -5.20
C VAL A 234 4.70 13.60 -5.58
N TRP A 235 5.00 14.80 -6.06
CA TRP A 235 6.37 15.26 -6.27
C TRP A 235 6.61 16.51 -5.43
N VAL A 236 7.69 16.50 -4.65
CA VAL A 236 8.07 17.58 -3.74
C VAL A 236 9.58 17.78 -3.83
N MET A 237 10.01 19.02 -4.09
CA MET A 237 11.43 19.31 -4.31
C MET A 237 11.79 20.70 -3.76
N TRP A 238 12.98 20.81 -3.18
CA TRP A 238 13.57 22.12 -2.90
C TRP A 238 14.18 22.68 -4.18
N MET A 239 13.93 23.97 -4.43
CA MET A 239 14.33 24.66 -5.64
C MET A 239 15.09 25.94 -5.30
N ARG A 240 15.99 26.35 -6.19
CA ARG A 240 16.55 27.71 -6.27
C ARG A 240 16.22 28.29 -7.63
N GLY A 241 15.20 29.14 -7.69
CA GLY A 241 14.57 29.51 -8.96
C GLY A 241 14.01 28.25 -9.64
N GLU A 242 14.45 27.96 -10.87
CA GLU A 242 14.04 26.76 -11.62
C GLU A 242 14.96 25.56 -11.43
N LYS A 243 16.01 25.66 -10.59
CA LYS A 243 16.97 24.57 -10.37
C LYS A 243 16.59 23.72 -9.16
N GLU A 244 16.39 22.43 -9.37
CA GLU A 244 16.22 21.43 -8.31
C GLU A 244 17.49 21.37 -7.43
N GLN A 245 17.31 21.24 -6.12
CA GLN A 245 18.41 21.06 -5.18
C GLN A 245 18.71 19.57 -5.02
N PRO A 246 19.88 19.09 -5.47
CA PRO A 246 20.18 17.65 -5.53
C PRO A 246 20.28 17.01 -4.14
N ASP A 247 20.63 17.77 -3.11
CA ASP A 247 20.73 17.30 -1.72
C ASP A 247 19.36 17.22 -1.02
N THR A 248 18.27 17.38 -1.77
CA THR A 248 16.92 17.19 -1.26
C THR A 248 16.71 15.75 -0.82
N GLN A 249 16.38 15.56 0.45
CA GLN A 249 16.09 14.27 1.04
C GLN A 249 14.58 14.12 1.21
N GLN A 250 14.01 13.14 0.51
CA GLN A 250 12.60 12.78 0.66
C GLN A 250 12.46 11.74 1.80
N GLY A 251 11.60 12.01 2.77
CA GLY A 251 11.21 11.01 3.77
C GLY A 251 10.19 10.02 3.25
N ASP A 252 9.80 9.06 4.10
CA ASP A 252 8.72 8.13 3.76
C ASP A 252 7.37 8.84 3.72
N ILE A 253 6.53 8.42 2.76
CA ILE A 253 5.13 8.83 2.71
C ILE A 253 4.39 8.08 3.83
N GLN A 254 3.77 8.83 4.73
CA GLN A 254 3.05 8.31 5.89
C GLN A 254 1.54 8.48 5.70
N PRO A 255 0.72 7.53 6.17
CA PRO A 255 -0.73 7.64 6.11
C PRO A 255 -1.26 8.64 7.16
N ASN A 256 -2.31 9.36 6.80
CA ASN A 256 -3.17 10.09 7.74
C ASN A 256 -4.43 9.24 8.05
N ASP A 257 -5.09 9.53 9.17
CA ASP A 257 -6.28 8.79 9.63
C ASP A 257 -7.49 8.93 8.69
N ASP A 258 -7.54 10.00 7.89
CA ASP A 258 -8.64 10.29 6.95
C ASP A 258 -8.47 9.63 5.57
N GLY A 259 -7.43 8.79 5.41
CA GLY A 259 -7.10 8.13 4.15
C GLY A 259 -6.42 9.04 3.13
N THR A 260 -5.82 10.15 3.58
CA THR A 260 -4.86 10.96 2.82
C THR A 260 -3.42 10.65 3.25
N TRP A 261 -2.45 11.35 2.68
CA TRP A 261 -1.04 11.11 2.90
C TRP A 261 -0.32 12.34 3.43
N TYR A 262 0.79 12.08 4.12
CA TYR A 262 1.76 13.05 4.60
C TYR A 262 3.15 12.72 4.07
N LEU A 263 3.90 13.75 3.68
CA LEU A 263 5.28 13.65 3.24
C LEU A 263 6.11 14.80 3.81
N ARG A 264 7.33 14.48 4.23
CA ARG A 264 8.33 15.46 4.66
C ARG A 264 9.53 15.42 3.73
N VAL A 265 9.94 16.59 3.23
CA VAL A 265 11.10 16.75 2.35
C VAL A 265 12.06 17.77 2.95
N THR A 266 13.32 17.36 3.13
CA THR A 266 14.31 18.17 3.84
C THR A 266 15.49 18.55 2.95
N LEU A 267 16.14 19.67 3.29
CA LEU A 267 17.36 20.10 2.63
C LEU A 267 18.32 20.68 3.69
N ASP A 268 19.54 20.15 3.74
CA ASP A 268 20.60 20.67 4.60
C ASP A 268 21.43 21.71 3.84
N VAL A 269 21.45 22.95 4.31
CA VAL A 269 22.14 24.09 3.66
C VAL A 269 22.96 24.91 4.65
N ALA A 270 23.97 25.63 4.15
CA ALA A 270 24.58 26.69 4.93
C ALA A 270 23.56 27.81 5.20
N THR A 271 23.58 28.38 6.40
CA THR A 271 22.60 29.40 6.82
C THR A 271 22.55 30.59 5.86
N GLU A 272 23.71 31.02 5.35
CA GLU A 272 23.86 32.11 4.39
C GLU A 272 23.30 31.82 3.00
N GLU A 273 23.16 30.55 2.65
CA GLU A 273 22.63 30.09 1.37
C GLU A 273 21.12 29.83 1.42
N ALA A 274 20.49 29.89 2.59
CA ALA A 274 19.07 29.55 2.74
C ALA A 274 18.13 30.53 2.00
N ALA A 275 18.56 31.77 1.79
CA ALA A 275 17.78 32.77 1.09
C ALA A 275 17.51 32.40 -0.38
N GLY A 276 16.29 32.65 -0.84
CA GLY A 276 15.86 32.37 -2.21
C GLY A 276 15.54 30.90 -2.51
N LEU A 277 15.58 30.03 -1.49
CA LEU A 277 15.10 28.66 -1.61
C LEU A 277 13.57 28.59 -1.51
N THR A 278 12.99 27.70 -2.30
CA THR A 278 11.55 27.44 -2.30
C THR A 278 11.26 25.95 -2.26
N CYS A 279 10.21 25.53 -1.56
CA CYS A 279 9.66 24.20 -1.74
C CYS A 279 8.58 24.24 -2.83
N ARG A 280 8.68 23.38 -3.85
CA ARG A 280 7.69 23.23 -4.91
C ARG A 280 6.99 21.88 -4.77
N VAL A 281 5.66 21.87 -4.80
CA VAL A 281 4.82 20.67 -4.68
C VAL A 281 3.97 20.53 -5.94
N ARG A 282 4.02 19.34 -6.54
CA ARG A 282 3.19 18.93 -7.67
C ARG A 282 2.36 17.73 -7.28
N HIS A 283 1.08 17.80 -7.58
CA HIS A 283 0.12 16.75 -7.28
C HIS A 283 -1.03 16.81 -8.27
N SER A 284 -1.60 15.66 -8.64
CA SER A 284 -2.64 15.57 -9.68
C SER A 284 -3.88 16.42 -9.36
N SER A 285 -4.21 16.59 -8.08
CA SER A 285 -5.35 17.41 -7.62
C SER A 285 -5.17 18.91 -7.82
N LEU A 286 -3.96 19.37 -8.14
CA LEU A 286 -3.66 20.79 -8.30
C LEU A 286 -3.94 21.30 -9.71
N GLY A 287 -4.24 20.43 -10.67
CA GLY A 287 -4.62 20.84 -12.04
C GLY A 287 -3.53 21.67 -12.74
N GLY A 288 -2.26 21.37 -12.48
CA GLY A 288 -1.11 22.11 -13.03
C GLY A 288 -0.71 23.38 -12.28
N GLN A 289 -1.35 23.67 -11.14
CA GLN A 289 -1.01 24.82 -10.29
C GLN A 289 -0.14 24.39 -9.11
N ASP A 290 1.18 24.37 -9.30
CA ASP A 290 2.15 23.98 -8.27
C ASP A 290 2.02 24.86 -7.01
N ILE A 291 2.10 24.25 -5.82
CA ILE A 291 2.28 25.02 -4.57
C ILE A 291 3.75 25.40 -4.47
N ILE A 292 4.03 26.69 -4.27
CA ILE A 292 5.40 27.21 -4.09
C ILE A 292 5.46 27.96 -2.77
N LEU A 293 6.31 27.48 -1.86
CA LEU A 293 6.55 28.08 -0.55
C LEU A 293 7.96 28.67 -0.50
N TYR A 294 8.09 29.93 -0.09
CA TYR A 294 9.38 30.62 -0.03
C TYR A 294 9.94 30.57 1.39
N TRP A 295 11.18 30.10 1.52
CA TRP A 295 11.87 30.11 2.82
C TRP A 295 12.10 31.55 3.28
N GLY A 296 11.80 31.83 4.56
CA GLY A 296 11.98 33.15 5.17
C GLY A 296 10.85 34.16 4.95
N HIS A 297 9.84 33.85 4.14
CA HIS A 297 8.64 34.70 4.01
C HIS A 297 7.51 34.15 4.90
N ILE A 298 7.39 34.69 6.12
CA ILE A 298 6.17 34.53 6.93
C ILE A 298 5.05 35.30 6.23
N ARG A 299 3.95 34.62 5.86
CA ARG A 299 2.70 35.33 5.55
C ARG A 299 2.24 35.99 6.84
N ILE A 300 2.49 37.29 6.98
CA ILE A 300 1.77 38.11 7.94
C ILE A 300 0.32 38.11 7.44
N SER A 301 -0.54 37.31 8.05
CA SER A 301 -1.99 37.53 7.94
C SER A 301 -2.26 38.91 8.51
N HIS A 302 -2.51 39.88 7.63
CA HIS A 302 -3.13 41.13 8.02
C HIS A 302 -4.55 40.79 8.48
N ASP A 303 -4.72 40.63 9.79
CA ASP A 303 -6.03 40.80 10.39
C ASP A 303 -6.45 42.26 10.13
N LEU A 304 -7.52 42.39 9.34
CA LEU A 304 -8.21 43.64 9.09
C LEU A 304 -8.83 44.11 10.40
N SER A 305 -8.49 45.36 10.76
CA SER A 305 -9.20 46.21 11.71
C SER A 305 -10.68 46.34 11.39
#